data_AF-A0A4Y2VCL3-F1
#
_entry.id   AF-A0A4Y2VCL3-F1
#
_cell.length_a   1.000
_cell.length_b   1.000
_cell.length_c   1.000
_cell.angle_alpha   90.00
_cell.angle_beta   90.00
_cell.angle_gamma   90.00
#
_symmetry.space_group_name_H-M   'P 1'
#
loop_
_entity.id
_entity.type
_entity.pdbx_description
1 polymer ?
#
loop_
_entity_poly.entity_id
_entity_poly.type
_entity_poly.pdbx_seq_one_letter_code
_entity_poly.pdbx_strand_id
1 'polypeptide(L)'
;SLNIPLEIRLEAKYSHPSSRLKNSLKMTADVGDSKIVVPFMPSLLHLASVKVAVPLLKDFDLSTLQIAFRNIQQGIPISDIKDPAFIESDRAQEKLLFIPGHLRMKVLEAVQGLQYGAWGWKSQHSHVLKLKDGECIFYWRSDGRVDEIKTAQKLVQNANIDIRKRFHIACIYCLEESIQTLWTEMKASGETGNLETTRDSMMHFWVKWMSDGSRIPWRQVAVEHFSPPAWCPVSQIARLSSIFPSLRPEDRKKFLYSLQFKDSDDLLLCMYSVTKEEEKQILNWGAVNLLYIYLEWPLRSLFLETVEKLRNYIDELSFQCLLEHISNNAKLWEDFDNHELFEGFWNSSHDHFKERAKQIPYIRKKIDSCLNAIKSKRKAQEDEGRHSKKKRLV
;
A
#
# COMPACT_ATOMS: atom_id res chain seq x y z
N SER A 1 -12.95 -49.52 4.49
CA SER A 1 -12.00 -49.36 3.37
C SER A 1 -12.62 -48.42 2.35
N LEU A 2 -11.94 -47.30 2.08
CA LEU A 2 -12.10 -46.39 0.93
C LEU A 2 -13.51 -46.18 0.33
N ASN A 3 -14.12 -45.02 0.58
CA ASN A 3 -14.33 -44.01 -0.48
C ASN A 3 -15.07 -42.77 0.06
N ILE A 4 -14.39 -41.64 -0.05
CA ILE A 4 -14.94 -40.27 -0.05
C ILE A 4 -15.05 -39.88 -1.53
N PRO A 5 -16.13 -39.20 -1.96
CA PRO A 5 -15.94 -37.82 -2.43
C PRO A 5 -16.86 -36.84 -1.70
N LEU A 6 -16.23 -35.88 -1.00
CA LEU A 6 -16.83 -34.64 -0.54
C LEU A 6 -16.92 -33.71 -1.75
N GLU A 7 -18.15 -33.47 -2.22
CA GLU A 7 -18.46 -32.30 -3.05
C GLU A 7 -18.16 -31.03 -2.24
N ILE A 8 -17.06 -30.35 -2.56
CA ILE A 8 -16.88 -28.96 -2.14
C ILE A 8 -17.74 -28.11 -3.08
N ARG A 9 -18.97 -27.87 -2.64
CA ARG A 9 -19.88 -26.89 -3.23
C ARG A 9 -19.33 -25.50 -2.93
N LEU A 10 -18.67 -24.88 -3.92
CA LEU A 10 -18.31 -23.46 -3.90
C LEU A 10 -19.58 -22.62 -4.01
N GLU A 11 -20.22 -22.31 -2.89
CA GLU A 11 -21.13 -21.15 -2.83
C GLU A 11 -20.27 -19.87 -2.90
N ALA A 12 -20.07 -19.37 -4.12
CA ALA A 12 -19.71 -17.97 -4.33
C ALA A 12 -20.91 -17.09 -3.95
N LYS A 13 -21.11 -16.87 -2.64
CA LYS A 13 -21.97 -15.79 -2.16
C LYS A 13 -21.27 -14.48 -2.46
N TYR A 14 -21.61 -13.91 -3.62
CA TYR A 14 -21.42 -12.51 -3.92
C TYR A 14 -22.15 -11.69 -2.85
N SER A 15 -21.41 -11.23 -1.84
CA SER A 15 -21.87 -10.12 -1.02
C SER A 15 -21.82 -8.86 -1.88
N HIS A 16 -22.97 -8.46 -2.41
CA HIS A 16 -23.15 -7.19 -3.11
C HIS A 16 -22.70 -6.02 -2.22
N PRO A 17 -21.82 -5.13 -2.71
CA PRO A 17 -21.80 -3.76 -2.26
C PRO A 17 -23.11 -3.08 -2.72
N SER A 18 -23.75 -2.37 -1.79
CA SER A 18 -24.91 -1.52 -1.96
C SER A 18 -25.12 -0.98 -3.38
N SER A 19 -26.33 -1.21 -3.90
CA SER A 19 -26.81 -1.00 -5.27
C SER A 19 -26.96 0.46 -5.75
N ARG A 20 -26.16 1.42 -5.23
CA ARG A 20 -26.29 2.85 -5.58
C ARG A 20 -25.15 3.46 -6.43
N LEU A 21 -24.16 2.68 -6.86
CA LEU A 21 -23.05 3.17 -7.70
C LEU A 21 -23.14 2.80 -9.19
N LYS A 22 -24.25 2.20 -9.65
CA LYS A 22 -24.36 1.67 -11.03
C LYS A 22 -24.99 2.60 -12.09
N ASN A 23 -25.38 3.83 -11.74
CA ASN A 23 -26.13 4.70 -12.67
C ASN A 23 -25.39 5.97 -13.12
N SER A 24 -24.06 5.95 -13.35
CA SER A 24 -23.39 7.10 -14.00
C SER A 24 -22.28 6.78 -15.00
N LEU A 25 -22.28 5.59 -15.61
CA LEU A 25 -21.33 5.26 -16.68
C LEU A 25 -22.09 4.80 -17.93
N LYS A 26 -22.54 5.78 -18.73
CA LYS A 26 -22.83 5.59 -20.15
C LYS A 26 -22.36 6.81 -20.94
N MET A 27 -21.17 6.61 -21.55
CA MET A 27 -20.61 7.17 -22.79
C MET A 27 -20.96 8.61 -23.21
N THR A 28 -19.93 9.46 -23.24
CA THR A 28 -19.30 9.90 -24.51
C THR A 28 -17.80 10.03 -24.25
N ALA A 29 -17.00 9.22 -24.95
CA ALA A 29 -15.55 9.32 -24.91
C ALA A 29 -15.12 10.54 -25.74
N ASP A 30 -14.79 11.62 -25.06
CA ASP A 30 -13.85 12.60 -25.59
C ASP A 30 -12.44 12.11 -25.23
N VAL A 31 -11.68 11.72 -26.25
CA VAL A 31 -10.36 11.07 -26.12
C VAL A 31 -9.28 12.06 -25.66
N GLY A 32 -9.63 13.34 -25.46
CA GLY A 32 -8.75 14.37 -24.88
C GLY A 32 -8.84 14.57 -23.37
N ASP A 33 -9.77 13.92 -22.65
CA ASP A 33 -10.28 14.47 -21.37
C ASP A 33 -10.25 13.52 -20.16
N SER A 34 -9.34 12.55 -20.14
CA SER A 34 -9.23 11.59 -19.03
C SER A 34 -8.45 12.15 -17.82
N LYS A 35 -8.90 11.80 -16.61
CA LYS A 35 -8.18 12.06 -15.35
C LYS A 35 -6.78 11.46 -15.37
N ILE A 36 -5.84 12.09 -14.65
CA ILE A 36 -4.47 11.61 -14.53
C ILE A 36 -4.43 10.36 -13.64
N VAL A 37 -5.13 10.40 -12.50
CA VAL A 37 -5.19 9.30 -11.55
C VAL A 37 -6.38 8.42 -11.86
N VAL A 38 -6.09 7.21 -12.33
CA VAL A 38 -7.09 6.18 -12.63
C VAL A 38 -6.92 4.98 -11.68
N PRO A 39 -7.99 4.23 -11.41
CA PRO A 39 -7.90 2.99 -10.65
C PRO A 39 -6.87 2.04 -11.24
N PHE A 40 -6.00 1.51 -10.38
CA PHE A 40 -5.00 0.52 -10.79
C PHE A 40 -5.69 -0.75 -11.29
N MET A 41 -5.38 -1.13 -12.54
CA MET A 41 -5.85 -2.35 -13.17
C MET A 41 -4.68 -3.32 -13.33
N PRO A 42 -4.45 -4.22 -12.35
CA PRO A 42 -3.37 -5.19 -12.43
C PRO A 42 -3.55 -6.16 -13.60
N SER A 43 -2.44 -6.59 -14.20
CA SER A 43 -2.46 -7.64 -15.21
C SER A 43 -2.92 -8.98 -14.62
N LEU A 44 -3.41 -9.89 -15.46
CA LEU A 44 -3.78 -11.24 -15.03
C LEU A 44 -2.60 -11.98 -14.38
N LEU A 45 -1.39 -11.77 -14.91
CA LEU A 45 -0.17 -12.33 -14.34
C LEU A 45 0.05 -11.81 -12.91
N HIS A 46 -0.10 -10.51 -12.68
CA HIS A 46 0.01 -9.92 -11.35
C HIS A 46 -1.01 -10.52 -10.37
N LEU A 47 -2.29 -10.55 -10.78
CA LEU A 47 -3.37 -11.14 -9.98
C LEU A 47 -3.08 -12.60 -9.61
N ALA A 48 -2.59 -13.40 -10.56
CA ALA A 48 -2.22 -14.79 -10.32
C ALA A 48 -1.02 -14.91 -9.37
N SER A 49 0.02 -14.09 -9.56
CA SER A 49 1.18 -14.04 -8.68
C SER A 49 0.79 -13.69 -7.24
N VAL A 50 -0.03 -12.67 -7.04
CA VAL A 50 -0.56 -12.29 -5.72
C VAL A 50 -1.32 -13.45 -5.09
N LYS A 51 -2.21 -14.11 -5.84
CA LYS A 51 -3.01 -15.23 -5.34
C LYS A 51 -2.15 -16.40 -4.85
N VAL A 52 -1.02 -16.67 -5.50
CA VAL A 52 -0.07 -17.72 -5.10
C VAL A 52 0.85 -17.24 -3.97
N ALA A 53 1.22 -15.95 -3.96
CA ALA A 53 2.11 -15.37 -2.96
C ALA A 53 1.49 -15.25 -1.56
N VAL A 54 0.19 -14.93 -1.47
CA VAL A 54 -0.52 -14.80 -0.18
C VAL A 54 -0.37 -16.03 0.75
N PRO A 55 -0.64 -17.28 0.31
CA PRO A 55 -0.43 -18.44 1.17
C PRO A 55 1.04 -18.70 1.49
N LEU A 56 1.97 -18.38 0.58
CA LEU A 56 3.41 -18.51 0.87
C LEU A 56 3.84 -17.57 2.00
N LEU A 57 3.42 -16.29 1.94
CA LEU A 57 3.72 -15.31 2.99
C LEU A 57 3.12 -15.71 4.35
N LYS A 58 1.97 -16.39 4.34
CA LYS A 58 1.35 -16.88 5.57
C LYS A 58 2.15 -18.02 6.20
N ASP A 59 2.74 -18.88 5.37
CA ASP A 59 3.35 -20.12 5.82
C ASP A 59 4.86 -19.99 6.09
N PHE A 60 5.52 -18.98 5.52
CA PHE A 60 6.97 -18.78 5.63
C PHE A 60 7.32 -17.29 5.68
N ASP A 61 8.40 -16.97 6.38
CA ASP A 61 9.04 -15.67 6.25
C ASP A 61 9.81 -15.54 4.91
N LEU A 62 10.10 -14.30 4.51
CA LEU A 62 10.76 -14.02 3.24
C LEU A 62 12.18 -14.61 3.17
N SER A 63 12.93 -14.64 4.29
CA SER A 63 14.29 -15.16 4.29
C SER A 63 14.31 -16.67 4.01
N THR A 64 13.37 -17.42 4.61
CA THR A 64 13.17 -18.84 4.34
C THR A 64 12.85 -19.11 2.87
N LEU A 65 11.96 -18.30 2.28
CA LEU A 65 11.61 -18.41 0.85
C LEU A 65 12.79 -18.06 -0.07
N GLN A 66 13.59 -17.07 0.28
CA GLN A 66 14.79 -16.69 -0.48
C GLN A 66 15.86 -17.80 -0.43
N ILE A 67 16.09 -18.42 0.73
CA ILE A 67 17.01 -19.56 0.88
C ILE A 67 16.51 -20.73 0.04
N ALA A 68 15.23 -21.10 0.16
CA ALA A 68 14.63 -22.17 -0.60
C ALA A 68 14.73 -21.95 -2.12
N PHE A 69 14.51 -20.71 -2.57
CA PHE A 69 14.66 -20.36 -3.99
C PHE A 69 16.11 -20.49 -4.47
N ARG A 70 17.09 -20.05 -3.66
CA ARG A 70 18.51 -20.20 -3.97
C ARG A 70 18.90 -21.68 -4.08
N ASN A 71 18.41 -22.53 -3.18
CA ASN A 71 18.64 -23.97 -3.23
C ASN A 71 18.13 -24.58 -4.55
N ILE A 72 16.92 -24.20 -4.98
CA ILE A 72 16.36 -24.63 -6.27
C ILE A 72 17.26 -24.19 -7.44
N GLN A 73 17.74 -22.94 -7.43
CA GLN A 73 18.63 -22.42 -8.48
C GLN A 73 19.97 -23.15 -8.53
N GLN A 74 20.48 -23.59 -7.38
CA GLN A 74 21.75 -24.30 -7.25
C GLN A 74 21.60 -25.82 -7.45
N GLY A 75 20.37 -26.33 -7.62
CA GLY A 75 20.10 -27.76 -7.73
C GLY A 75 20.35 -28.53 -6.42
N ILE A 76 20.30 -27.84 -5.29
CA ILE A 76 20.43 -28.46 -3.97
C ILE A 76 19.14 -29.25 -3.70
N PRO A 77 19.22 -30.58 -3.49
CA PRO A 77 18.05 -31.39 -3.23
C PRO A 77 17.47 -31.08 -1.84
N ILE A 78 16.16 -31.34 -1.70
CA ILE A 78 15.51 -31.36 -0.39
C ILE A 78 16.18 -32.46 0.45
N SER A 79 16.55 -32.12 1.68
CA SER A 79 17.26 -33.05 2.57
C SER A 79 16.29 -34.05 3.21
N ASP A 80 16.65 -35.33 3.22
CA ASP A 80 15.95 -36.34 4.04
C ASP A 80 16.30 -36.22 5.53
N ILE A 81 17.32 -35.41 5.87
CA ILE A 81 17.81 -35.21 7.23
C ILE A 81 16.91 -34.18 7.93
N LYS A 82 16.24 -34.64 8.99
CA LYS A 82 15.34 -33.83 9.84
C LYS A 82 16.09 -32.88 10.78
N ASP A 83 17.05 -32.13 10.28
CA ASP A 83 17.62 -31.02 11.04
C ASP A 83 16.57 -29.90 11.13
N PRO A 84 16.12 -29.51 12.34
CA PRO A 84 15.13 -28.45 12.51
C PRO A 84 15.46 -27.15 11.77
N ALA A 85 16.74 -26.84 11.56
CA ALA A 85 17.18 -25.64 10.86
C ALA A 85 16.83 -25.63 9.35
N PHE A 86 16.67 -26.82 8.74
CA PHE A 86 16.42 -26.94 7.30
C PHE A 86 14.98 -27.32 6.95
N ILE A 87 14.22 -27.87 7.91
CA ILE A 87 12.83 -28.33 7.69
C ILE A 87 11.94 -27.24 7.08
N GLU A 88 12.05 -25.99 7.53
CA GLU A 88 11.23 -24.91 6.99
C GLU A 88 11.64 -24.51 5.58
N SER A 89 12.94 -24.49 5.29
CA SER A 89 13.47 -24.21 3.95
C SER A 89 13.10 -25.31 2.96
N ASP A 90 13.17 -26.57 3.36
CA ASP A 90 12.77 -27.72 2.56
C ASP A 90 11.27 -27.68 2.22
N ARG A 91 10.42 -27.39 3.22
CA ARG A 91 8.96 -27.21 3.00
C ARG A 91 8.65 -26.03 2.09
N ALA A 92 9.40 -24.94 2.22
CA ALA A 92 9.28 -23.79 1.32
C ALA A 92 9.73 -24.17 -0.10
N GLN A 93 10.81 -24.93 -0.24
CA GLN A 93 11.34 -25.42 -1.51
C GLN A 93 10.32 -26.33 -2.22
N GLU A 94 9.71 -27.27 -1.51
CA GLU A 94 8.61 -28.09 -2.04
C GLU A 94 7.50 -27.24 -2.63
N LYS A 95 7.02 -26.24 -1.89
CA LYS A 95 5.95 -25.34 -2.34
C LYS A 95 6.36 -24.49 -3.54
N LEU A 96 7.59 -24.00 -3.58
CA LEU A 96 8.12 -23.25 -4.71
C LEU A 96 8.29 -24.13 -5.96
N LEU A 97 8.59 -25.42 -5.80
CA LEU A 97 8.74 -26.34 -6.94
C LEU A 97 7.43 -26.58 -7.70
N PHE A 98 6.27 -26.52 -7.04
CA PHE A 98 4.95 -26.56 -7.70
C PHE A 98 4.68 -25.35 -8.61
N ILE A 99 5.41 -24.26 -8.44
CA ILE A 99 5.31 -23.09 -9.30
C ILE A 99 6.22 -23.29 -10.53
N PRO A 100 5.75 -23.02 -11.76
CA PRO A 100 6.58 -23.07 -12.95
C PRO A 100 7.85 -22.22 -12.79
N GLY A 101 9.01 -22.76 -13.17
CA GLY A 101 10.31 -22.15 -12.86
C GLY A 101 10.46 -20.69 -13.28
N HIS A 102 9.93 -20.32 -14.46
CA HIS A 102 9.96 -18.95 -14.97
C HIS A 102 9.04 -17.97 -14.21
N LEU A 103 8.09 -18.48 -13.40
CA LEU A 103 7.16 -17.67 -12.60
C LEU A 103 7.60 -17.54 -11.14
N ARG A 104 8.50 -18.40 -10.64
CA ARG A 104 8.94 -18.39 -9.23
C ARG A 104 9.45 -17.02 -8.79
N MET A 105 10.27 -16.37 -9.63
CA MET A 105 10.77 -15.02 -9.35
C MET A 105 9.62 -14.02 -9.21
N LYS A 106 8.63 -14.05 -10.10
CA LYS A 106 7.47 -13.15 -10.05
C LYS A 106 6.59 -13.38 -8.84
N VAL A 107 6.46 -14.62 -8.38
CA VAL A 107 5.75 -14.93 -7.14
C VAL A 107 6.54 -14.41 -5.93
N LEU A 108 7.86 -14.56 -5.91
CA LEU A 108 8.70 -14.04 -4.82
C LEU A 108 8.70 -12.51 -4.75
N GLU A 109 8.77 -11.82 -5.89
CA GLU A 109 8.57 -10.36 -5.97
C GLU A 109 7.21 -9.95 -5.34
N ALA A 110 6.15 -10.73 -5.60
CA ALA A 110 4.84 -10.49 -5.01
C ALA A 110 4.82 -10.78 -3.49
N VAL A 111 5.46 -11.85 -3.01
CA VAL A 111 5.60 -12.12 -1.56
C VAL A 111 6.27 -10.95 -0.86
N GLN A 112 7.36 -10.43 -1.43
CA GLN A 112 8.08 -9.30 -0.89
C GLN A 112 7.22 -8.03 -0.87
N GLY A 113 6.51 -7.75 -1.96
CA GLY A 113 5.56 -6.62 -2.02
C GLY A 113 4.45 -6.71 -0.98
N LEU A 114 3.88 -7.91 -0.77
CA LEU A 114 2.90 -8.17 0.28
C LEU A 114 3.51 -7.93 1.67
N GLN A 115 4.69 -8.50 1.98
CA GLN A 115 5.34 -8.29 3.27
C GLN A 115 5.59 -6.81 3.56
N TYR A 116 6.02 -6.05 2.54
CA TYR A 116 6.19 -4.61 2.66
C TYR A 116 4.87 -3.89 2.95
N GLY A 117 3.79 -4.23 2.23
CA GLY A 117 2.46 -3.69 2.49
C GLY A 117 2.00 -3.94 3.93
N ALA A 118 2.23 -5.15 4.45
CA ALA A 118 1.93 -5.47 5.85
C ALA A 118 2.78 -4.65 6.83
N TRP A 119 4.08 -4.49 6.55
CA TRP A 119 4.98 -3.69 7.38
C TRP A 119 4.59 -2.19 7.39
N GLY A 120 4.29 -1.63 6.21
CA GLY A 120 3.82 -0.25 6.06
C GLY A 120 2.55 -0.01 6.88
N TRP A 121 1.58 -0.93 6.76
CA TRP A 121 0.36 -0.86 7.55
C TRP A 121 0.63 -0.94 9.06
N LYS A 122 1.48 -1.87 9.53
CA LYS A 122 1.86 -1.96 10.95
C LYS A 122 2.52 -0.66 11.44
N SER A 123 3.42 -0.10 10.64
CA SER A 123 4.14 1.13 10.97
C SER A 123 3.18 2.30 11.18
N GLN A 124 2.23 2.49 10.25
CA GLN A 124 1.19 3.52 10.34
C GLN A 124 0.35 3.40 11.62
N HIS A 125 0.05 2.16 12.04
CA HIS A 125 -0.80 1.90 13.20
C HIS A 125 -0.03 1.65 14.50
N SER A 126 1.31 1.76 14.49
CA SER A 126 2.17 1.40 15.63
C SER A 126 1.91 2.23 16.90
N HIS A 127 1.39 3.45 16.75
CA HIS A 127 0.99 4.32 17.85
C HIS A 127 -0.25 3.81 18.61
N VAL A 128 -1.10 3.02 17.95
CA VAL A 128 -2.30 2.38 18.54
C VAL A 128 -2.02 0.92 18.90
N LEU A 129 -1.41 0.22 17.95
CA LEU A 129 -1.27 -1.22 17.90
C LEU A 129 0.21 -1.59 17.96
N LYS A 130 0.69 -1.91 19.17
CA LYS A 130 1.96 -2.61 19.38
C LYS A 130 1.76 -4.11 19.14
N LEU A 131 1.40 -4.49 17.90
CA LEU A 131 1.18 -5.89 17.55
C LEU A 131 2.52 -6.63 17.57
N LYS A 132 2.55 -7.78 18.24
CA LYS A 132 3.61 -8.76 18.02
C LYS A 132 3.40 -9.46 16.68
N ASP A 133 4.46 -10.07 16.17
CA ASP A 133 4.35 -10.90 14.98
C ASP A 133 3.40 -12.08 15.22
N GLY A 134 2.51 -12.34 14.26
CA GLY A 134 1.43 -13.33 14.37
C GLY A 134 0.10 -12.82 14.95
N GLU A 135 0.05 -11.64 15.56
CA GLU A 135 -1.19 -11.10 16.15
C GLU A 135 -2.14 -10.45 15.12
N CYS A 136 -1.65 -10.17 13.91
CA CYS A 136 -2.42 -9.53 12.84
C CYS A 136 -2.68 -10.46 11.66
N ILE A 137 -3.95 -10.66 11.32
CA ILE A 137 -4.36 -11.31 10.08
C ILE A 137 -4.60 -10.21 9.03
N PHE A 138 -3.69 -10.10 8.08
CA PHE A 138 -3.87 -9.20 6.94
C PHE A 138 -4.83 -9.80 5.92
N TYR A 139 -5.74 -8.97 5.45
CA TYR A 139 -6.55 -9.26 4.28
C TYR A 139 -5.95 -8.55 3.08
N TRP A 140 -5.91 -9.25 1.95
CA TRP A 140 -5.29 -8.77 0.73
C TRP A 140 -6.33 -8.49 -0.33
N ARG A 141 -6.20 -7.35 -1.00
CA ARG A 141 -6.92 -7.04 -2.23
C ARG A 141 -6.32 -7.89 -3.36
N SER A 142 -7.07 -8.05 -4.45
CA SER A 142 -6.61 -8.82 -5.61
C SER A 142 -5.36 -8.24 -6.26
N ASP A 143 -5.15 -6.92 -6.15
CA ASP A 143 -3.96 -6.22 -6.62
C ASP A 143 -2.76 -6.35 -5.66
N GLY A 144 -2.90 -7.03 -4.52
CA GLY A 144 -1.83 -7.24 -3.56
C GLY A 144 -1.70 -6.17 -2.49
N ARG A 145 -2.47 -5.07 -2.53
CA ARG A 145 -2.48 -4.12 -1.41
C ARG A 145 -3.24 -4.70 -0.22
N VAL A 146 -2.93 -4.20 0.98
CA VAL A 146 -3.71 -4.54 2.17
C VAL A 146 -5.14 -4.02 1.98
N ASP A 147 -6.12 -4.88 2.21
CA ASP A 147 -7.51 -4.46 2.38
C ASP A 147 -7.64 -3.90 3.79
N GLU A 148 -7.33 -2.62 3.94
CA GLU A 148 -7.19 -1.99 5.26
C GLU A 148 -8.52 -1.97 6.01
N ILE A 149 -9.64 -1.76 5.31
CA ILE A 149 -10.98 -1.78 5.90
C ILE A 149 -11.30 -3.18 6.43
N LYS A 150 -11.12 -4.22 5.61
CA LYS A 150 -11.41 -5.60 6.04
C LYS A 150 -10.47 -6.08 7.13
N THR A 151 -9.20 -5.66 7.08
CA THR A 151 -8.20 -5.92 8.12
C THR A 151 -8.61 -5.26 9.43
N ALA A 152 -8.97 -3.97 9.41
CA ALA A 152 -9.44 -3.23 10.59
C ALA A 152 -10.72 -3.85 11.18
N GLN A 153 -11.71 -4.20 10.35
CA GLN A 153 -12.93 -4.87 10.79
C GLN A 153 -12.63 -6.16 11.57
N LYS A 154 -11.64 -6.94 11.13
CA LYS A 154 -11.28 -8.21 11.76
C LYS A 154 -10.46 -8.02 13.03
N LEU A 155 -9.59 -7.01 13.08
CA LEU A 155 -8.87 -6.64 14.30
C LEU A 155 -9.81 -6.15 15.38
N VAL A 156 -10.81 -5.35 15.02
CA VAL A 156 -11.81 -4.82 15.95
C VAL A 156 -12.70 -5.92 16.56
N GLN A 157 -12.83 -7.08 15.89
CA GLN A 157 -13.53 -8.25 16.41
C GLN A 157 -12.67 -9.15 17.31
N ASN A 158 -11.35 -8.92 17.39
CA ASN A 158 -10.44 -9.78 18.12
C ASN A 158 -10.40 -9.44 19.62
N ALA A 159 -11.13 -10.20 20.44
CA ALA A 159 -11.21 -9.99 21.89
C ALA A 159 -9.87 -10.07 22.64
N ASN A 160 -8.82 -10.63 22.03
CA ASN A 160 -7.47 -10.64 22.62
C ASN A 160 -6.79 -9.25 22.56
N ILE A 161 -7.34 -8.32 21.78
CA ILE A 161 -6.86 -6.94 21.71
C ILE A 161 -7.64 -6.12 22.74
N ASP A 162 -6.90 -5.33 23.52
CA ASP A 162 -7.44 -4.33 24.45
C ASP A 162 -8.58 -3.52 23.82
N ILE A 163 -9.69 -3.40 24.56
CA ILE A 163 -10.93 -2.81 24.05
C ILE A 163 -10.75 -1.36 23.60
N ARG A 164 -9.88 -0.58 24.27
CA ARG A 164 -9.61 0.81 23.89
C ARG A 164 -8.85 0.88 22.57
N LYS A 165 -7.89 -0.03 22.35
CA LYS A 165 -7.20 -0.14 21.06
C LYS A 165 -8.15 -0.57 19.95
N ARG A 166 -9.04 -1.54 20.20
CA ARG A 166 -10.09 -1.92 19.26
C ARG A 166 -10.98 -0.72 18.91
N PHE A 167 -11.40 0.04 19.92
CA PHE A 167 -12.21 1.24 19.73
C PHE A 167 -11.47 2.31 18.92
N HIS A 168 -10.19 2.55 19.20
CA HIS A 168 -9.36 3.50 18.44
C HIS A 168 -9.27 3.12 16.96
N ILE A 169 -9.00 1.84 16.65
CA ILE A 169 -8.98 1.37 15.26
C ILE A 169 -10.36 1.53 14.61
N ALA A 170 -11.44 1.18 15.31
CA ALA A 170 -12.79 1.38 14.80
C ALA A 170 -13.07 2.85 14.46
N CYS A 171 -12.60 3.79 15.29
CA CYS A 171 -12.69 5.23 15.07
C CYS A 171 -11.90 5.70 13.83
N ILE A 172 -10.64 5.27 13.67
CA ILE A 172 -9.78 5.62 12.52
C ILE A 172 -10.46 5.24 11.19
N TYR A 173 -11.04 4.04 11.15
CA TYR A 173 -11.68 3.46 9.97
C TYR A 173 -13.19 3.75 9.86
N CYS A 174 -13.74 4.60 10.73
CA CYS A 174 -15.16 4.95 10.77
C CYS A 174 -16.11 3.73 10.79
N LEU A 175 -15.77 2.68 11.54
CA LEU A 175 -16.55 1.44 11.62
C LEU A 175 -17.73 1.58 12.60
N GLU A 176 -18.74 2.35 12.21
CA GLU A 176 -19.87 2.80 13.05
C GLU A 176 -20.49 1.72 13.94
N GLU A 177 -20.90 0.58 13.38
CA GLU A 177 -21.51 -0.52 14.17
C GLU A 177 -20.56 -1.05 15.24
N SER A 178 -19.27 -1.15 14.91
CA SER A 178 -18.24 -1.60 15.85
C SER A 178 -17.96 -0.55 16.92
N ILE A 179 -17.93 0.74 16.55
CA ILE A 179 -17.78 1.86 17.49
C ILE A 179 -18.92 1.84 18.52
N GLN A 180 -20.16 1.71 18.07
CA GLN A 180 -21.34 1.66 18.95
C GLN A 180 -21.28 0.48 19.92
N THR A 181 -20.95 -0.71 19.40
CA THR A 181 -20.84 -1.94 20.19
C THR A 181 -19.75 -1.82 21.25
N LEU A 182 -18.54 -1.44 20.83
CA LEU A 182 -17.40 -1.28 21.73
C LEU A 182 -17.63 -0.19 22.77
N TRP A 183 -18.23 0.94 22.39
CA TRP A 183 -18.56 2.01 23.33
C TRP A 183 -19.51 1.55 24.43
N THR A 184 -20.49 0.71 24.07
CA THR A 184 -21.43 0.14 25.04
C THR A 184 -20.73 -0.81 26.00
N GLU A 185 -19.86 -1.69 25.48
CA GLU A 185 -19.04 -2.62 26.27
C GLU A 185 -18.10 -1.85 27.22
N MET A 186 -17.42 -0.81 26.73
CA MET A 186 -16.53 0.05 27.53
C MET A 186 -17.27 0.82 28.63
N LYS A 187 -18.48 1.30 28.35
CA LYS A 187 -19.34 1.93 29.37
C LYS A 187 -19.71 0.93 30.46
N ALA A 188 -20.06 -0.29 30.08
CA ALA A 188 -20.41 -1.35 31.02
C ALA A 188 -19.21 -1.79 31.87
N SER A 189 -17.99 -1.80 31.32
CA SER A 189 -16.77 -2.18 32.05
C SER A 189 -16.12 -1.03 32.82
N GLY A 190 -16.59 0.21 32.68
CA GLY A 190 -16.00 1.40 33.31
C GLY A 190 -14.71 1.88 32.64
N GLU A 191 -14.39 1.39 31.45
CA GLU A 191 -13.15 1.67 30.74
C GLU A 191 -13.19 2.96 29.90
N THR A 192 -14.14 3.86 30.15
CA THR A 192 -14.26 5.15 29.43
C THR A 192 -13.32 6.25 29.96
N GLY A 193 -12.69 6.06 31.12
CA GLY A 193 -11.85 7.08 31.76
C GLY A 193 -10.68 7.57 30.89
N ASN A 194 -10.50 8.90 30.81
CA ASN A 194 -9.47 9.63 30.05
C ASN A 194 -9.66 9.68 28.51
N LEU A 195 -10.74 9.13 27.96
CA LEU A 195 -10.99 9.18 26.52
C LEU A 195 -11.45 10.56 26.04
N GLU A 196 -12.17 11.32 26.87
CA GLU A 196 -12.63 12.68 26.54
C GLU A 196 -11.45 13.65 26.36
N THR A 197 -10.34 13.40 27.06
CA THR A 197 -9.10 14.19 27.00
C THR A 197 -8.10 13.69 25.96
N THR A 198 -8.48 12.73 25.12
CA THR A 198 -7.58 12.24 24.06
C THR A 198 -7.24 13.36 23.09
N ARG A 199 -5.97 13.44 22.69
CA ARG A 199 -5.51 14.36 21.64
C ARG A 199 -5.82 13.86 20.24
N ASP A 200 -6.24 12.60 20.11
CA ASP A 200 -6.64 12.01 18.84
C ASP A 200 -8.00 12.58 18.41
N SER A 201 -8.00 13.38 17.35
CA SER A 201 -9.21 14.10 16.92
C SER A 201 -10.34 13.17 16.50
N MET A 202 -10.03 11.97 15.98
CA MET A 202 -11.04 10.98 15.61
C MET A 202 -11.67 10.33 16.82
N MET A 203 -10.86 9.88 17.77
CA MET A 203 -11.39 9.34 19.01
C MET A 203 -12.22 10.39 19.74
N HIS A 204 -11.73 11.64 19.82
CA HIS A 204 -12.44 12.72 20.48
C HIS A 204 -13.80 13.00 19.82
N PHE A 205 -13.85 13.06 18.48
CA PHE A 205 -15.09 13.19 17.71
C PHE A 205 -16.09 12.08 18.06
N TRP A 206 -15.67 10.81 17.97
CA TRP A 206 -16.57 9.68 18.20
C TRP A 206 -17.03 9.59 19.65
N VAL A 207 -16.13 9.81 20.61
CA VAL A 207 -16.48 9.87 22.05
C VAL A 207 -17.55 10.94 22.28
N LYS A 208 -17.34 12.16 21.76
CA LYS A 208 -18.31 13.25 21.90
C LYS A 208 -19.66 12.90 21.26
N TRP A 209 -19.64 12.43 20.01
CA TRP A 209 -20.86 12.06 19.29
C TRP A 209 -21.65 10.95 19.99
N MET A 210 -20.96 9.95 20.53
CA MET A 210 -21.56 8.85 21.30
C MET A 210 -22.04 9.29 22.69
N SER A 211 -21.39 10.28 23.32
CA SER A 211 -21.84 10.88 24.59
C SER A 211 -23.09 11.75 24.41
N ASP A 212 -23.21 12.44 23.28
CA ASP A 212 -24.37 13.27 22.92
C ASP A 212 -25.59 12.43 22.45
N GLY A 213 -25.46 11.10 22.47
CA GLY A 213 -26.53 10.15 22.17
C GLY A 213 -26.81 9.93 20.68
N SER A 214 -25.85 10.25 19.80
CA SER A 214 -25.87 9.85 18.39
C SER A 214 -27.13 10.22 17.59
N ARG A 215 -27.80 11.33 17.97
CA ARG A 215 -29.13 11.71 17.42
C ARG A 215 -29.11 12.14 15.95
N ILE A 216 -27.97 12.65 15.49
CA ILE A 216 -27.76 13.15 14.13
C ILE A 216 -26.78 12.21 13.42
N PRO A 217 -26.98 11.88 12.12
CA PRO A 217 -26.04 11.07 11.37
C PRO A 217 -24.61 11.63 11.48
N TRP A 218 -23.67 10.80 11.93
CA TRP A 218 -22.32 11.25 12.26
C TRP A 218 -21.63 11.95 11.09
N ARG A 219 -21.91 11.56 9.84
CA ARG A 219 -21.31 12.16 8.64
C ARG A 219 -21.60 13.66 8.52
N GLN A 220 -22.79 14.11 8.95
CA GLN A 220 -23.14 15.53 8.91
C GLN A 220 -22.31 16.31 9.92
N VAL A 221 -22.19 15.77 11.15
CA VAL A 221 -21.41 16.36 12.23
C VAL A 221 -19.90 16.32 11.92
N ALA A 222 -19.44 15.26 11.27
CA ALA A 222 -18.05 15.06 10.89
C ALA A 222 -17.56 16.15 9.93
N VAL A 223 -18.40 16.60 8.98
CA VAL A 223 -18.03 17.68 8.07
C VAL A 223 -17.70 18.95 8.83
N GLU A 224 -18.54 19.33 9.79
CA GLU A 224 -18.33 20.53 10.61
C GLU A 224 -17.14 20.36 11.56
N HIS A 225 -17.03 19.20 12.21
CA HIS A 225 -15.97 18.92 13.17
C HIS A 225 -14.58 18.86 12.54
N PHE A 226 -14.48 18.28 11.34
CA PHE A 226 -13.22 18.09 10.63
C PHE A 226 -12.97 19.16 9.55
N SER A 227 -13.88 20.12 9.38
CA SER A 227 -13.61 21.29 8.53
C SER A 227 -12.36 21.98 9.08
N PRO A 228 -11.22 21.94 8.36
CA PRO A 228 -9.98 22.47 8.89
C PRO A 228 -10.13 23.97 9.12
N PRO A 229 -9.60 24.54 10.22
CA PRO A 229 -9.11 25.91 10.15
C PRO A 229 -8.06 25.95 9.04
N ALA A 230 -8.01 27.02 8.25
CA ALA A 230 -7.18 27.13 7.04
C ALA A 230 -5.66 26.90 7.22
N TRP A 231 -5.18 26.58 8.42
CA TRP A 231 -3.76 26.54 8.81
C TRP A 231 -3.35 25.32 9.65
N CYS A 232 -4.22 24.35 9.94
CA CYS A 232 -3.86 23.24 10.83
C CYS A 232 -3.39 22.00 10.05
N PRO A 233 -2.18 21.46 10.29
CA PRO A 233 -1.72 20.22 9.68
C PRO A 233 -2.59 19.06 10.17
N VAL A 234 -3.35 18.50 9.24
CA VAL A 234 -4.40 17.55 9.56
C VAL A 234 -3.88 16.11 9.60
N SER A 235 -2.86 15.86 10.41
CA SER A 235 -2.23 14.54 10.52
C SER A 235 -3.09 13.49 11.25
N GLN A 236 -4.30 13.84 11.70
CA GLN A 236 -5.16 12.94 12.48
C GLN A 236 -6.63 12.90 12.04
N ILE A 237 -7.02 13.49 10.89
CA ILE A 237 -8.40 13.24 10.41
C ILE A 237 -8.55 11.74 10.09
N ALA A 238 -9.77 11.23 10.26
CA ALA A 238 -10.27 9.95 9.77
C ALA A 238 -9.72 9.55 8.40
N ARG A 239 -9.91 8.27 8.09
CA ARG A 239 -9.92 7.80 6.71
C ARG A 239 -10.97 8.60 5.90
N LEU A 240 -10.53 9.63 5.18
CA LEU A 240 -11.36 10.60 4.46
C LEU A 240 -12.20 9.92 3.40
N SER A 241 -11.73 8.85 2.79
CA SER A 241 -12.47 8.05 1.80
C SER A 241 -13.79 7.50 2.35
N SER A 242 -13.97 7.45 3.67
CA SER A 242 -15.25 7.05 4.31
C SER A 242 -16.34 8.13 4.18
N ILE A 243 -15.96 9.41 4.13
CA ILE A 243 -16.89 10.54 4.07
C ILE A 243 -16.85 11.28 2.73
N PHE A 244 -15.66 11.42 2.14
CA PHE A 244 -15.37 12.29 1.00
C PHE A 244 -16.28 12.02 -0.22
N PRO A 245 -16.52 10.76 -0.63
CA PRO A 245 -17.43 10.47 -1.74
C PRO A 245 -18.87 10.92 -1.49
N SER A 246 -19.30 11.02 -0.23
CA SER A 246 -20.65 11.47 0.13
C SER A 246 -20.80 12.98 0.33
N LEU A 247 -19.71 13.73 0.29
CA LEU A 247 -19.73 15.19 0.44
C LEU A 247 -20.23 15.89 -0.82
N ARG A 248 -20.88 17.04 -0.63
CA ARG A 248 -21.18 17.98 -1.71
C ARG A 248 -19.89 18.64 -2.22
N PRO A 249 -19.83 19.06 -3.50
CA PRO A 249 -18.63 19.70 -4.06
C PRO A 249 -18.11 20.89 -3.24
N GLU A 250 -19.00 21.70 -2.66
CA GLU A 250 -18.64 22.86 -1.85
C GLU A 250 -17.93 22.46 -0.55
N ASP A 251 -18.35 21.35 0.04
CA ASP A 251 -17.73 20.80 1.25
C ASP A 251 -16.42 20.07 0.94
N ARG A 252 -16.33 19.37 -0.20
CA ARG A 252 -15.10 18.69 -0.64
C ARG A 252 -13.93 19.65 -0.77
N LYS A 253 -14.17 20.86 -1.27
CA LYS A 253 -13.14 21.92 -1.40
C LYS A 253 -12.40 22.18 -0.09
N LYS A 254 -13.08 22.06 1.07
CA LYS A 254 -12.49 22.25 2.40
C LYS A 254 -11.44 21.19 2.75
N PHE A 255 -11.51 20.02 2.11
CA PHE A 255 -10.65 18.87 2.40
C PHE A 255 -9.55 18.63 1.36
N LEU A 256 -9.61 19.27 0.18
CA LEU A 256 -8.66 19.00 -0.92
C LEU A 256 -7.20 19.19 -0.49
N TYR A 257 -6.91 20.27 0.26
CA TYR A 257 -5.56 20.50 0.77
C TYR A 257 -5.14 19.45 1.80
N SER A 258 -6.07 18.97 2.63
CA SER A 258 -5.79 17.97 3.67
C SER A 258 -5.49 16.59 3.09
N LEU A 259 -5.96 16.29 1.88
CA LEU A 259 -5.72 15.00 1.21
C LEU A 259 -4.23 14.72 0.99
N GLN A 260 -3.40 15.75 0.83
CA GLN A 260 -1.95 15.55 0.62
C GLN A 260 -1.26 14.90 1.83
N PHE A 261 -1.84 14.96 3.02
CA PHE A 261 -1.25 14.42 4.26
C PHE A 261 -1.81 13.04 4.63
N LYS A 262 -2.57 12.41 3.73
CA LYS A 262 -3.24 11.14 3.99
C LYS A 262 -2.36 9.94 3.67
N ASP A 263 -2.72 8.81 4.28
CA ASP A 263 -2.11 7.53 3.93
C ASP A 263 -2.37 7.18 2.47
N SER A 264 -1.51 6.31 1.93
CA SER A 264 -1.47 5.96 0.52
C SER A 264 -2.79 5.42 -0.02
N ASP A 265 -3.48 4.54 0.73
CA ASP A 265 -4.74 3.95 0.28
C ASP A 265 -5.90 4.95 0.38
N ASP A 266 -5.98 5.73 1.47
CA ASP A 266 -7.02 6.74 1.66
C ASP A 266 -6.94 7.87 0.62
N LEU A 267 -5.72 8.36 0.31
CA LEU A 267 -5.52 9.33 -0.76
C LEU A 267 -5.98 8.77 -2.11
N LEU A 268 -5.56 7.55 -2.47
CA LEU A 268 -5.96 6.96 -3.76
C LEU A 268 -7.47 6.75 -3.88
N LEU A 269 -8.13 6.26 -2.82
CA LEU A 269 -9.58 6.09 -2.81
C LEU A 269 -10.30 7.43 -2.99
N CYS A 270 -9.82 8.49 -2.32
CA CYS A 270 -10.34 9.85 -2.54
C CYS A 270 -10.08 10.30 -3.98
N MET A 271 -8.87 10.12 -4.51
CA MET A 271 -8.50 10.48 -5.88
C MET A 271 -9.34 9.77 -6.93
N TYR A 272 -9.86 8.56 -6.68
CA TYR A 272 -10.78 7.91 -7.61
C TYR A 272 -12.17 8.57 -7.63
N SER A 273 -12.56 9.25 -6.56
CA SER A 273 -13.88 9.88 -6.40
C SER A 273 -13.94 11.37 -6.74
N VAL A 274 -12.80 12.05 -6.85
CA VAL A 274 -12.75 13.49 -7.19
C VAL A 274 -13.08 13.74 -8.66
N THR A 275 -13.60 14.93 -8.93
CA THR A 275 -13.72 15.48 -10.29
C THR A 275 -12.35 15.86 -10.86
N LYS A 276 -12.28 16.13 -12.17
CA LYS A 276 -11.05 16.57 -12.84
C LYS A 276 -10.52 17.91 -12.30
N GLU A 277 -11.42 18.85 -12.01
CA GLU A 277 -11.06 20.15 -11.47
C GLU A 277 -10.49 20.04 -10.04
N GLU A 278 -11.11 19.20 -9.21
CA GLU A 278 -10.58 18.86 -7.88
C GLU A 278 -9.24 18.13 -7.97
N GLU A 279 -9.07 17.19 -8.92
CA GLU A 279 -7.78 16.51 -9.17
C GLU A 279 -6.68 17.53 -9.49
N LYS A 280 -6.92 18.45 -10.42
CA LYS A 280 -5.96 19.50 -10.77
C LYS A 280 -5.56 20.34 -9.55
N GLN A 281 -6.54 20.70 -8.71
CA GLN A 281 -6.27 21.44 -7.48
C GLN A 281 -5.42 20.64 -6.50
N ILE A 282 -5.70 19.34 -6.32
CA ILE A 282 -4.88 18.48 -5.45
C ILE A 282 -3.46 18.37 -5.98
N LEU A 283 -3.29 18.16 -7.28
CA LEU A 283 -1.98 17.97 -7.91
C LEU A 283 -1.06 19.19 -7.81
N ASN A 284 -1.61 20.41 -7.77
CA ASN A 284 -0.82 21.64 -7.57
C ASN A 284 0.02 21.63 -6.28
N TRP A 285 -0.40 20.90 -5.24
CA TRP A 285 0.30 20.83 -3.95
C TRP A 285 0.75 19.41 -3.61
N GLY A 286 0.06 18.40 -4.13
CA GLY A 286 0.19 17.00 -3.74
C GLY A 286 0.81 16.08 -4.79
N ALA A 287 1.31 16.60 -5.94
CA ALA A 287 1.90 15.76 -6.99
C ALA A 287 3.06 14.89 -6.46
N VAL A 288 3.91 15.42 -5.59
CA VAL A 288 5.02 14.67 -4.98
C VAL A 288 4.52 13.51 -4.13
N ASN A 289 3.51 13.76 -3.29
CA ASN A 289 2.96 12.72 -2.40
C ASN A 289 2.31 11.61 -3.21
N LEU A 290 1.60 11.97 -4.29
CA LEU A 290 1.09 11.00 -5.22
C LEU A 290 2.23 10.18 -5.83
N LEU A 291 3.32 10.81 -6.29
CA LEU A 291 4.47 10.10 -6.84
C LEU A 291 5.15 9.18 -5.83
N TYR A 292 5.18 9.52 -4.53
CA TYR A 292 5.63 8.59 -3.48
C TYR A 292 4.76 7.34 -3.40
N ILE A 293 3.43 7.49 -3.49
CA ILE A 293 2.52 6.34 -3.51
C ILE A 293 2.80 5.46 -4.75
N TYR A 294 3.08 6.07 -5.90
CA TYR A 294 3.44 5.31 -7.09
C TYR A 294 4.83 4.68 -7.03
N LEU A 295 5.66 4.95 -6.02
CA LEU A 295 6.90 4.20 -5.77
C LEU A 295 6.65 2.92 -4.96
N GLU A 296 5.48 2.81 -4.32
CA GLU A 296 5.09 1.63 -3.54
C GLU A 296 4.63 0.49 -4.46
N TRP A 297 4.83 -0.75 -4.00
CA TRP A 297 4.28 -1.92 -4.67
C TRP A 297 2.77 -2.01 -4.37
N PRO A 298 1.90 -2.30 -5.36
CA PRO A 298 2.17 -2.75 -6.73
C PRO A 298 2.26 -1.63 -7.79
N LEU A 299 2.08 -0.37 -7.39
CA LEU A 299 1.92 0.77 -8.32
C LEU A 299 3.21 1.21 -9.01
N ARG A 300 4.34 0.76 -8.47
CA ARG A 300 5.69 1.00 -8.95
C ARG A 300 5.90 0.89 -10.46
N SER A 301 5.24 -0.06 -11.13
CA SER A 301 5.36 -0.22 -12.59
C SER A 301 4.77 0.95 -13.38
N LEU A 302 3.85 1.72 -12.78
CA LEU A 302 3.22 2.89 -13.38
C LEU A 302 3.93 4.20 -13.03
N PHE A 303 4.98 4.16 -12.21
CA PHE A 303 5.64 5.36 -11.70
C PHE A 303 6.10 6.29 -12.83
N LEU A 304 6.86 5.79 -13.80
CA LEU A 304 7.41 6.61 -14.89
C LEU A 304 6.30 7.17 -15.79
N GLU A 305 5.28 6.38 -16.08
CA GLU A 305 4.11 6.85 -16.84
C GLU A 305 3.40 8.00 -16.10
N THR A 306 3.24 7.87 -14.79
CA THR A 306 2.64 8.91 -13.94
C THR A 306 3.51 10.15 -13.84
N VAL A 307 4.84 10.01 -13.79
CA VAL A 307 5.78 11.15 -13.83
C VAL A 307 5.59 11.97 -15.10
N GLU A 308 5.48 11.34 -16.27
CA GLU A 308 5.25 12.07 -17.52
C GLU A 308 3.95 12.88 -17.49
N LYS A 309 2.87 12.29 -16.96
CA LYS A 309 1.57 12.98 -16.81
C LYS A 309 1.63 14.13 -15.79
N LEU A 310 2.48 14.00 -14.77
CA LEU A 310 2.61 14.97 -13.68
C LEU A 310 3.75 15.98 -13.87
N ARG A 311 4.49 15.90 -14.97
CA ARG A 311 5.72 16.68 -15.17
C ARG A 311 5.56 18.18 -14.95
N ASN A 312 4.40 18.74 -15.31
CA ASN A 312 4.11 20.17 -15.15
C ASN A 312 3.77 20.59 -13.72
N TYR A 313 3.57 19.64 -12.81
CA TYR A 313 3.30 19.87 -11.38
C TYR A 313 4.54 19.62 -10.50
N ILE A 314 5.65 19.19 -11.08
CA ILE A 314 6.90 18.90 -10.36
C ILE A 314 7.81 20.12 -10.47
N ASP A 315 8.05 20.78 -9.34
CA ASP A 315 9.06 21.84 -9.23
C ASP A 315 10.45 21.28 -8.88
N GLU A 316 11.44 22.16 -8.77
CA GLU A 316 12.83 21.77 -8.50
C GLU A 316 12.99 21.08 -7.14
N LEU A 317 12.28 21.55 -6.10
CA LEU A 317 12.32 20.97 -4.76
C LEU A 317 11.68 19.58 -4.75
N SER A 318 10.54 19.45 -5.41
CA SER A 318 9.81 18.20 -5.64
C SER A 318 10.69 17.15 -6.32
N PHE A 319 11.39 17.56 -7.38
CA PHE A 319 12.34 16.71 -8.09
C PHE A 319 13.46 16.22 -7.16
N GLN A 320 14.09 17.13 -6.40
CA GLN A 320 15.15 16.77 -5.45
C GLN A 320 14.66 15.79 -4.38
N CYS A 321 13.49 16.06 -3.78
CA CYS A 321 12.85 15.19 -2.79
C CYS A 321 12.59 13.78 -3.33
N LEU A 322 12.03 13.65 -4.54
CA LEU A 322 11.79 12.36 -5.19
C LEU A 322 13.09 11.62 -5.48
N LEU A 323 14.12 12.32 -5.97
CA LEU A 323 15.44 11.76 -6.25
C LEU A 323 16.07 11.16 -5.00
N GLU A 324 16.01 11.90 -3.89
CA GLU A 324 16.50 11.46 -2.61
C GLU A 324 15.74 10.26 -2.10
N HIS A 325 14.41 10.27 -2.22
CA HIS A 325 13.57 9.16 -1.79
C HIS A 325 13.86 7.88 -2.57
N ILE A 326 13.93 7.95 -3.90
CA ILE A 326 14.29 6.81 -4.77
C ILE A 326 15.69 6.30 -4.41
N SER A 327 16.65 7.20 -4.19
CA SER A 327 18.02 6.85 -3.83
C SER A 327 18.13 6.19 -2.45
N ASN A 328 17.36 6.66 -1.48
CA ASN A 328 17.35 6.11 -0.13
C ASN A 328 16.65 4.75 -0.12
N ASN A 329 15.57 4.60 -0.89
CA ASN A 329 14.89 3.32 -1.08
C ASN A 329 15.77 2.33 -1.83
N ALA A 330 16.66 2.75 -2.73
CA ALA A 330 17.61 1.82 -3.36
C ALA A 330 18.45 1.01 -2.35
N LYS A 331 18.68 1.55 -1.15
CA LYS A 331 19.41 0.88 -0.07
C LYS A 331 18.55 0.01 0.84
N LEU A 332 17.30 0.43 1.07
CA LEU A 332 16.37 -0.31 1.93
C LEU A 332 15.70 -1.48 1.19
N TRP A 333 15.79 -1.48 -0.15
CA TRP A 333 15.07 -2.39 -1.04
C TRP A 333 16.06 -3.01 -2.03
N GLU A 334 17.13 -3.63 -1.54
CA GLU A 334 18.22 -4.21 -2.35
C GLU A 334 17.73 -5.18 -3.44
N ASP A 335 16.57 -5.81 -3.22
CA ASP A 335 15.96 -6.78 -4.15
C ASP A 335 15.11 -6.14 -5.26
N PHE A 336 14.70 -4.88 -5.11
CA PHE A 336 13.96 -4.18 -6.17
C PHE A 336 14.92 -3.38 -7.06
N ASP A 337 14.67 -3.39 -8.37
CA ASP A 337 15.43 -2.56 -9.29
C ASP A 337 15.04 -1.08 -9.13
N ASN A 338 15.66 -0.43 -8.14
CA ASN A 338 15.57 1.02 -7.91
C ASN A 338 16.43 1.81 -8.90
N HIS A 339 17.37 1.15 -9.57
CA HIS A 339 18.30 1.78 -10.49
C HIS A 339 17.63 2.11 -11.82
N GLU A 340 16.81 1.20 -12.37
CA GLU A 340 16.00 1.49 -13.57
C GLU A 340 15.01 2.64 -13.33
N LEU A 341 14.34 2.65 -12.18
CA LEU A 341 13.44 3.76 -11.83
C LEU A 341 14.18 5.08 -11.67
N PHE A 342 15.32 5.06 -10.98
CA PHE A 342 16.16 6.24 -10.81
C PHE A 342 16.59 6.81 -12.16
N GLU A 343 17.09 5.95 -13.06
CA GLU A 343 17.54 6.36 -14.38
C GLU A 343 16.40 6.89 -15.24
N GLY A 344 15.25 6.19 -15.24
CA GLY A 344 14.06 6.63 -15.96
C GLY A 344 13.60 8.02 -15.49
N PHE A 345 13.51 8.21 -14.18
CA PHE A 345 13.11 9.49 -13.58
C PHE A 345 14.13 10.61 -13.85
N TRP A 346 15.42 10.29 -13.71
CA TRP A 346 16.49 11.21 -14.01
C TRP A 346 16.41 11.67 -15.46
N ASN A 347 16.28 10.74 -16.41
CA ASN A 347 16.28 11.05 -17.84
C ASN A 347 15.03 11.82 -18.30
N SER A 348 13.85 11.53 -17.75
CA SER A 348 12.62 12.26 -18.08
C SER A 348 12.59 13.70 -17.56
N SER A 349 13.43 14.02 -16.59
CA SER A 349 13.39 15.32 -15.92
C SER A 349 14.05 16.45 -16.72
N HIS A 350 13.63 17.69 -16.44
CA HIS A 350 14.17 18.88 -17.10
C HIS A 350 15.66 19.09 -16.78
N ASP A 351 16.43 19.55 -17.77
CA ASP A 351 17.88 19.71 -17.61
C ASP A 351 18.25 20.73 -16.52
N HIS A 352 17.48 21.81 -16.38
CA HIS A 352 17.73 22.78 -15.31
C HIS A 352 17.58 22.17 -13.91
N PHE A 353 16.65 21.22 -13.72
CA PHE A 353 16.54 20.48 -12.45
C PHE A 353 17.76 19.58 -12.22
N LYS A 354 18.23 18.87 -13.25
CA LYS A 354 19.43 18.03 -13.18
C LYS A 354 20.67 18.86 -12.82
N GLU A 355 20.86 19.99 -13.48
CA GLU A 355 22.00 20.87 -13.25
C GLU A 355 21.98 21.44 -11.84
N ARG A 356 20.80 21.82 -11.33
CA ARG A 356 20.74 22.30 -9.95
C ARG A 356 20.93 21.21 -8.91
N ALA A 357 20.36 20.03 -9.11
CA ALA A 357 20.59 18.89 -8.21
C ALA A 357 22.09 18.55 -8.10
N LYS A 358 22.87 18.71 -9.19
CA LYS A 358 24.33 18.55 -9.18
C LYS A 358 25.07 19.65 -8.42
N GLN A 359 24.49 20.84 -8.23
CA GLN A 359 25.11 21.92 -7.44
C GLN A 359 25.10 21.62 -5.94
N ILE A 360 24.20 20.77 -5.47
CA ILE A 360 24.08 20.38 -4.06
C ILE A 360 25.04 19.19 -3.79
N PRO A 361 26.13 19.36 -3.01
CA PRO A 361 27.17 18.33 -2.90
C PRO A 361 26.68 16.96 -2.44
N TYR A 362 25.73 16.94 -1.48
CA TYR A 362 25.14 15.72 -0.96
C TYR A 362 24.29 14.98 -2.00
N ILE A 363 23.45 15.70 -2.74
CA ILE A 363 22.60 15.13 -3.79
C ILE A 363 23.46 14.64 -4.96
N ARG A 364 24.47 15.42 -5.37
CA ARG A 364 25.44 15.02 -6.38
C ARG A 364 26.10 13.68 -6.05
N LYS A 365 26.56 13.51 -4.80
CA LYS A 365 27.15 12.24 -4.34
C LYS A 365 26.18 11.06 -4.48
N LYS A 366 24.89 11.25 -4.16
CA LYS A 366 23.85 10.23 -4.35
C LYS A 366 23.64 9.91 -5.84
N ILE A 367 23.55 10.92 -6.68
CA ILE A 367 23.38 10.77 -8.14
C ILE A 367 24.55 9.96 -8.72
N ASP A 368 25.78 10.38 -8.44
CA ASP A 368 26.98 9.71 -8.93
C ASP A 368 27.05 8.26 -8.44
N SER A 369 26.68 8.01 -7.17
CA SER A 369 26.58 6.65 -6.62
C SER A 369 25.57 5.79 -7.38
N CYS A 370 24.37 6.31 -7.68
CA CYS A 370 23.33 5.56 -8.39
C CYS A 370 23.73 5.30 -9.85
N LEU A 371 24.22 6.32 -10.56
CA LEU A 371 24.65 6.20 -11.95
C LEU A 371 25.85 5.24 -12.11
N ASN A 372 26.77 5.22 -11.16
CA ASN A 372 27.89 4.27 -11.17
C ASN A 372 27.42 2.84 -10.89
N ALA A 373 26.46 2.65 -10.00
CA ALA A 373 25.84 1.34 -9.75
C ALA A 373 25.12 0.81 -11.01
N ILE A 374 24.34 1.66 -11.70
CA ILE A 374 23.70 1.33 -12.98
C ILE A 374 24.75 0.88 -14.02
N LYS A 375 25.82 1.65 -14.21
CA LYS A 375 26.89 1.32 -15.16
C LYS A 375 27.56 -0.01 -14.83
N SER A 376 27.78 -0.28 -13.54
CA SER A 376 28.42 -1.52 -13.08
C SER A 376 27.52 -2.73 -13.32
N LYS A 377 26.21 -2.62 -13.04
CA LYS A 377 25.22 -3.67 -13.32
C LYS A 377 25.16 -4.01 -14.81
N ARG A 378 25.12 -3.00 -15.70
CA ARG A 378 25.12 -3.21 -17.16
C ARG A 378 26.35 -3.97 -17.64
N LYS A 379 27.54 -3.59 -17.16
CA LYS A 379 28.79 -4.29 -17.50
C LYS A 379 28.75 -5.76 -17.06
N ALA A 380 28.29 -6.04 -15.84
CA ALA A 380 28.16 -7.42 -15.34
C ALA A 380 27.21 -8.26 -16.21
N GLN A 381 26.06 -7.71 -16.60
CA GLN A 381 25.11 -8.39 -17.49
C GLN A 381 25.68 -8.66 -18.89
N GLU A 382 26.44 -7.71 -19.45
CA GLU A 382 27.11 -7.88 -20.74
C GLU A 382 28.17 -8.99 -20.69
N ASP A 383 28.94 -9.06 -19.60
CA ASP A 383 29.97 -10.07 -19.40
C ASP A 383 29.35 -11.47 -19.19
N GLU A 384 28.28 -11.60 -18.40
CA GLU A 384 27.50 -12.84 -18.27
C GLU A 384 26.88 -13.30 -19.60
N GLY A 385 26.36 -12.36 -20.39
CA GLY A 385 25.84 -12.61 -21.74
C GLY A 385 26.92 -13.14 -22.70
N ARG A 386 28.16 -12.67 -22.58
CA ARG A 386 29.30 -13.19 -23.36
C ARG A 386 29.74 -14.58 -22.91
N HIS A 387 29.74 -14.85 -21.60
CA HIS A 387 30.11 -16.15 -21.04
C HIS A 387 29.08 -17.24 -21.34
N SER A 388 27.78 -16.93 -21.29
CA SER A 388 26.70 -17.87 -21.62
C SER A 388 26.69 -18.24 -23.11
N LYS A 389 26.98 -17.30 -24.01
CA LYS A 389 27.14 -17.56 -25.45
C LYS A 389 28.34 -18.47 -25.75
N LYS A 390 29.48 -18.28 -25.06
CA LYS A 390 30.65 -19.17 -25.20
C LYS A 390 30.37 -20.60 -24.73
N LYS A 391 29.56 -20.80 -23.68
CA LYS A 391 29.16 -22.14 -23.19
C LYS A 391 28.15 -22.88 -24.09
N ARG A 392 27.46 -22.20 -25.02
CA ARG A 392 26.54 -22.84 -25.98
C ARG A 392 27.20 -23.21 -27.31
N LEU A 393 28.46 -22.79 -27.51
CA LEU A 393 29.26 -23.04 -28.72
C LEU A 393 30.32 -24.14 -28.49
N VAL A 394 30.33 -24.75 -27.31
CA VAL A 394 31.07 -25.95 -26.92
C VAL A 394 30.03 -27.02 -26.60
#